data_AF-A0A377TY35-F1
#
_entry.id   AF-A0A377TY35-F1
#
_cell.length_a   1.000
_cell.length_b   1.000
_cell.length_c   1.000
_cell.angle_alpha   90.00
_cell.angle_beta   90.00
_cell.angle_gamma   90.00
#
_symmetry.space_group_name_H-M   'P 1'
#
loop_
_entity.id
_entity.type
_entity.pdbx_description
1 polymer ?
#
loop_
_entity_poly.entity_id
_entity_poly.type
_entity_poly.pdbx_seq_one_letter_code
_entity_poly.pdbx_strand_id
1 'polypeptide(L)' 'MPLLTFDLIEGRTEQEVKTLLDAAHRAVLRAFEVPERDRYQIVHENKAHIW' A
#
# COMPACT_ATOMS: atom_id res chain seq x y z
N MET A 1 9.69 -11.88 -3.53
CA MET A 1 8.50 -11.09 -3.91
C MET A 1 7.39 -11.18 -2.86
N PRO A 2 7.36 -10.24 -1.90
CA PRO A 2 6.24 -10.07 -0.98
C PRO A 2 5.03 -9.46 -1.70
N LEU A 3 3.83 -9.95 -1.40
CA LEU A 3 2.56 -9.38 -1.86
C LEU A 3 1.90 -8.64 -0.70
N LEU A 4 1.62 -7.36 -0.89
CA LEU A 4 0.91 -6.55 0.10
C LEU A 4 -0.48 -6.17 -0.45
N THR A 5 -1.51 -6.38 0.35
CA THR A 5 -2.88 -5.95 0.04
C THR A 5 -3.28 -4.85 1.01
N PHE A 6 -3.82 -3.74 0.48
CA PHE A 6 -4.31 -2.61 1.24
C PHE A 6 -5.81 -2.45 0.99
N ASP A 7 -6.60 -2.54 2.05
CA ASP A 7 -8.00 -2.16 2.03
C ASP A 7 -8.15 -0.79 2.69
N LEU A 8 -8.46 0.20 1.88
CA LEU A 8 -8.59 1.60 2.30
C LEU A 8 -10.05 2.01 2.31
N ILE A 9 -10.38 2.98 3.17
CA ILE A 9 -11.64 3.72 3.05
C ILE A 9 -11.48 4.75 1.93
N GLU A 10 -12.46 4.83 1.02
CA GLU A 10 -12.56 5.83 -0.04
C GLU A 10 -12.40 7.27 0.50
N GLY A 11 -11.89 8.17 -0.35
CA GLY A 11 -11.79 9.61 -0.06
C GLY A 11 -10.37 10.15 0.09
N ARG A 12 -9.35 9.32 -0.09
CA ARG A 12 -7.95 9.77 -0.22
C ARG A 12 -7.69 10.25 -1.64
N THR A 13 -6.81 11.23 -1.77
CA THR A 13 -6.27 11.65 -3.07
C THR A 13 -5.25 10.62 -3.59
N GLU A 14 -5.05 10.59 -4.90
CA GLU A 14 -4.02 9.73 -5.53
C GLU A 14 -2.62 9.97 -4.93
N GLN A 15 -2.28 11.21 -4.60
CA GLN A 15 -1.00 11.58 -4.00
C GLN A 15 -0.83 11.01 -2.59
N GLU A 16 -1.91 10.99 -1.79
CA GLU A 16 -1.90 10.38 -0.46
C GLU A 16 -1.76 8.86 -0.55
N VAL A 17 -2.49 8.21 -1.47
CA VAL A 17 -2.37 6.77 -1.73
C VAL A 17 -0.95 6.42 -2.17
N LYS A 18 -0.38 7.17 -3.12
CA LYS A 18 1.01 6.97 -3.57
C LYS A 18 2.00 7.09 -2.40
N THR A 19 1.85 8.12 -1.58
CA THR A 19 2.73 8.36 -0.42
C THR A 19 2.67 7.20 0.58
N LEU A 20 1.47 6.68 0.86
CA LEU A 20 1.24 5.51 1.71
C LEU A 20 1.96 4.28 1.14
N LEU A 21 1.72 3.96 -0.13
CA LEU A 21 2.27 2.77 -0.78
C LEU A 21 3.80 2.81 -0.88
N ASP A 22 4.37 3.98 -1.18
CA ASP A 22 5.82 4.19 -1.22
C ASP A 22 6.46 4.03 0.17
N ALA A 23 5.78 4.51 1.22
CA ALA A 23 6.25 4.33 2.60
C ALA A 23 6.23 2.86 3.01
N ALA A 24 5.16 2.13 2.69
CA ALA A 24 5.06 0.70 2.96
C ALA A 24 6.13 -0.10 2.20
N HIS A 25 6.38 0.22 0.93
CA HIS A 25 7.44 -0.42 0.15
C HIS A 25 8.81 -0.22 0.78
N ARG A 26 9.16 1.01 1.20
CA ARG A 26 10.41 1.28 1.91
C ARG A 26 10.54 0.49 3.21
N ALA A 27 9.44 0.28 3.94
CA ALA A 27 9.45 -0.54 5.15
C ALA A 27 9.76 -2.01 4.83
N VAL A 28 9.16 -2.55 3.77
CA VAL A 28 9.42 -3.91 3.29
C VAL A 28 10.87 -4.10 2.86
N LEU A 29 11.44 -3.16 2.09
CA LEU A 29 12.85 -3.22 1.69
C LEU A 29 13.79 -3.29 2.89
N ARG A 30 13.53 -2.48 3.92
CA ARG A 30 14.35 -2.47 5.14
C ARG A 30 14.18 -3.71 6.01
N ALA A 31 12.97 -4.26 6.09
CA ALA A 31 12.66 -5.37 7.00
C ALA A 31 13.03 -6.73 6.41
N PHE A 32 12.87 -6.90 5.10
CA PHE A 32 13.01 -8.20 4.44
C PHE A 32 14.18 -8.26 3.45
N GLU A 33 14.92 -7.15 3.27
CA GLU A 33 16.10 -7.07 2.40
C GLU A 33 15.84 -7.56 0.96
N VAL A 34 14.62 -7.37 0.46
CA VAL A 34 14.21 -7.77 -0.89
C VAL A 34 14.71 -6.77 -1.94
N PRO A 35 14.87 -7.18 -3.21
CA PRO A 35 15.21 -6.26 -4.28
C PRO A 35 14.20 -5.10 -4.39
N GLU A 36 14.68 -3.90 -4.72
CA GLU A 36 13.81 -2.71 -4.84
C GLU A 36 12.66 -2.90 -5.84
N ARG A 37 12.90 -3.72 -6.88
CA ARG A 37 11.94 -4.02 -7.93
C ARG A 37 10.86 -5.03 -7.52
N ASP A 38 11.01 -5.70 -6.39
CA ASP A 38 10.03 -6.65 -5.85
C ASP A 38 8.84 -5.89 -5.21
N ARG A 39 8.14 -5.09 -6.01
CA ARG A 39 6.99 -4.30 -5.57
C ARG A 39 5.69 -4.88 -6.15
N TYR A 40 4.96 -5.62 -5.32
CA TYR A 40 3.62 -6.13 -5.64
C TYR A 40 2.64 -5.63 -4.58
N GLN A 41 1.78 -4.69 -4.98
CA GLN A 41 0.81 -4.07 -4.09
C GLN A 41 -0.55 -4.05 -4.78
N ILE A 42 -1.57 -4.52 -4.08
CA ILE A 42 -2.98 -4.43 -4.50
C ILE A 42 -3.67 -3.46 -3.55
N VAL A 43 -4.45 -2.54 -4.10
CA VAL A 43 -5.24 -1.58 -3.33
C VAL A 43 -6.70 -1.73 -3.68
N HIS A 44 -7.54 -1.90 -2.66
CA HIS A 44 -8.98 -1.78 -2.77
C HIS A 44 -9.42 -0.56 -1.97
N GLU A 45 -10.23 0.29 -2.60
CA GLU A 45 -10.89 1.39 -1.92
C GLU A 45 -12.35 1.01 -1.70
N ASN A 46 -12.78 1.07 -0.46
CA ASN A 46 -14.10 0.63 -0.03
C ASN A 46 -14.85 1.79 0.63
N LYS A 47 -16.17 1.83 0.45
CA LYS A 47 -17.02 2.77 1.19
C LYS A 47 -16.96 2.49 2.68
N ALA A 48 -16.98 3.56 3.48
CA ALA A 48 -17.14 3.41 4.92
C ALA A 48 -18.50 2.78 5.22
N HIS A 49 -18.49 1.61 5.86
CA HIS A 49 -19.70 1.03 6.43
C HIS A 49 -19.97 1.71 7.77
N ILE A 50 -20.84 2.72 7.77
CA ILE A 50 -21.39 3.33 8.98
C ILE A 50 -22.76 2.68 9.21
N TRP A 51 -22.90 1.95 10.31
CA TRP A 51 -24.18 1.41 10.78
C TRP A 51 -25.02 2.49 11.46
#